data_AF-A0AAW2XM87-F1
#
_entry.id   AF-A0AAW2XM87-F1
#
_cell.length_a   1.000
_cell.length_b   1.000
_cell.length_c   1.000
_cell.angle_alpha   90.00
_cell.angle_beta   90.00
_cell.angle_gamma   90.00
#
_symmetry.space_group_name_H-M   'P 1'
#
loop_
_entity.id
_entity.type
_entity.pdbx_description
1 polymer ?
#
loop_
_entity_poly.entity_id
_entity_poly.type
_entity_poly.pdbx_seq_one_letter_code
_entity_poly.pdbx_strand_id
1 'polypeptide(L)'
;MSNVRVNPSSTSPTHEESDEPRRSKRTRVVKNFGSDFVTYNIEDDPITLKDAMASLEVKQWKEAVKSEMDSIVPNGTWVLVDLPLGCTTIGCK
;
A
#
# COMPACT_ATOMS: atom_id res chain seq x y z
N MET A 1 -14.53 23.07 56.37
CA MET A 1 -14.38 21.74 55.75
C MET A 1 -15.19 21.72 54.46
N SER A 2 -14.54 21.94 53.32
CA SER A 2 -15.08 21.65 51.99
C SER A 2 -13.92 21.77 50.99
N ASN A 3 -13.38 20.62 50.59
CA ASN A 3 -12.20 20.52 49.75
C ASN A 3 -12.65 20.60 48.28
N VAL A 4 -12.21 21.63 47.55
CA VAL A 4 -12.32 21.72 46.09
C VAL A 4 -11.38 20.67 45.51
N ARG A 5 -11.91 19.67 44.80
CA ARG A 5 -11.11 18.68 44.09
C ARG A 5 -10.50 19.34 42.86
N VAL A 6 -9.18 19.51 42.86
CA VAL A 6 -8.41 19.83 41.67
C VAL A 6 -8.26 18.54 40.86
N ASN A 7 -8.77 18.53 39.63
CA ASN A 7 -8.51 17.43 38.70
C ASN A 7 -7.05 17.54 38.20
N PRO A 8 -6.22 16.50 38.31
CA PRO A 8 -4.93 16.49 37.64
C PRO A 8 -5.17 16.33 36.14
N SER A 9 -4.59 17.23 35.35
CA SER A 9 -4.47 17.10 33.90
C SER A 9 -3.95 15.71 33.55
N SER A 10 -4.70 14.99 32.72
CA SER A 10 -4.22 13.77 32.07
C SER A 10 -3.14 14.17 31.07
N THR A 11 -1.88 14.17 31.51
CA THR A 11 -0.73 14.19 30.60
C THR A 11 -0.75 12.89 29.81
N SER A 12 -1.26 12.94 28.58
CA SER A 12 -1.13 11.84 27.62
C SER A 12 0.36 11.56 27.38
N PRO A 13 0.82 10.31 27.48
CA PRO A 13 2.19 9.97 27.15
C PRO A 13 2.38 10.15 25.64
N THR A 14 3.39 10.95 25.28
CA THR A 14 3.89 11.07 23.90
C THR A 14 4.28 9.67 23.44
N HIS A 15 3.47 9.09 22.56
CA HIS A 15 3.77 7.81 21.93
C HIS A 15 4.77 8.10 20.81
N GLU A 16 6.06 7.92 21.09
CA GLU A 16 7.10 7.82 20.07
C GLU A 16 6.80 6.57 19.24
N GLU A 17 6.02 6.75 18.18
CA GLU A 17 5.69 5.71 17.21
C GLU A 17 6.96 5.42 16.40
N SER A 18 7.59 4.28 16.69
CA SER A 18 8.67 3.77 15.84
C SER A 18 8.09 3.39 14.48
N ASP A 19 8.51 4.09 13.43
CA ASP A 19 8.12 3.89 12.01
C ASP A 19 8.57 2.53 11.42
N GLU A 20 9.02 1.58 12.25
CA GLU A 20 9.52 0.32 11.75
C GLU A 20 8.37 -0.60 11.31
N PRO A 21 8.34 -1.08 10.05
CA PRO A 21 7.26 -1.92 9.55
C PRO A 21 7.15 -3.20 10.40
N ARG A 22 5.99 -3.40 11.04
CA ARG A 22 5.73 -4.63 11.81
C ARG A 22 5.80 -5.84 10.90
N ARG A 23 6.91 -6.59 10.99
CA ARG A 23 7.08 -7.84 10.24
C ARG A 23 6.44 -9.01 10.98
N SER A 24 5.57 -9.74 10.28
CA SER A 24 4.96 -10.97 10.81
C SER A 24 6.04 -12.04 11.04
N LYS A 25 6.05 -12.64 12.24
CA LYS A 25 6.88 -13.81 12.59
C LYS A 25 6.23 -15.15 12.23
N ARG A 26 5.02 -15.15 11.65
CA ARG A 26 4.31 -16.39 11.32
C ARG A 26 5.02 -17.12 10.18
N THR A 27 5.17 -18.44 10.33
CA THR A 27 5.58 -19.32 9.25
C THR A 27 4.59 -19.21 8.10
N ARG A 28 5.10 -18.96 6.88
CA ARG A 28 4.27 -18.94 5.67
C ARG A 28 3.75 -20.36 5.40
N VAL A 29 2.44 -20.51 5.36
CA VAL A 29 1.77 -21.72 4.86
C VAL A 29 1.41 -21.50 3.40
N VAL A 30 1.75 -22.45 2.53
CA VAL A 30 1.35 -22.41 1.12
C VAL A 30 -0.16 -22.59 1.03
N LYS A 31 -0.84 -21.70 0.31
CA LYS A 31 -2.27 -21.84 0.04
C LYS A 31 -2.46 -22.88 -1.05
N ASN A 32 -3.29 -23.88 -0.78
CA ASN A 32 -3.84 -24.78 -1.79
C ASN A 32 -5.27 -24.32 -2.07
N PHE A 33 -5.53 -23.89 -3.30
CA PHE A 33 -6.82 -23.32 -3.66
C PHE A 33 -7.83 -24.36 -4.12
N GLY A 34 -7.41 -25.61 -4.34
CA GLY A 34 -8.30 -26.66 -4.86
C GLY A 34 -8.57 -26.51 -6.36
N SER A 35 -9.29 -27.48 -6.91
CA SER A 35 -9.67 -27.53 -8.33
C SER A 35 -10.90 -26.69 -8.66
N ASP A 36 -11.63 -26.24 -7.64
CA ASP A 36 -12.80 -25.36 -7.71
C ASP A 36 -12.44 -23.87 -7.67
N PHE A 37 -11.15 -23.55 -7.56
CA PHE A 37 -10.68 -22.18 -7.63
C PHE A 37 -10.79 -21.64 -9.06
N VAL A 38 -11.76 -20.74 -9.25
CA VAL A 38 -11.96 -20.00 -10.50
C VAL A 38 -11.46 -18.57 -10.30
N THR A 39 -10.60 -18.11 -11.21
CA THR A 39 -10.20 -16.70 -11.30
C THR A 39 -10.75 -16.13 -12.60
N TYR A 40 -11.38 -14.96 -12.52
CA TYR A 40 -11.77 -14.20 -13.70
C TYR A 40 -10.55 -13.43 -14.19
N ASN A 41 -9.90 -13.94 -15.23
CA ASN A 41 -9.01 -13.12 -16.04
C ASN A 41 -9.88 -12.57 -17.17
N ILE A 42 -10.24 -11.29 -17.07
CA ILE A 42 -10.97 -10.61 -18.14
C ILE A 42 -9.91 -10.41 -19.23
N GLU A 43 -9.96 -11.22 -20.29
CA GLU A 43 -8.97 -11.16 -21.38
C GLU A 43 -8.89 -9.76 -22.04
N ASP A 44 -9.93 -8.94 -21.82
CA ASP A 44 -10.02 -7.57 -22.32
C ASP A 44 -9.31 -6.53 -21.43
N ASP A 45 -8.82 -6.90 -20.24
CA ASP A 45 -8.10 -5.97 -19.38
C ASP A 45 -6.69 -5.68 -19.95
N PRO A 46 -6.29 -4.39 -20.04
CA PRO A 46 -5.00 -4.03 -20.57
C PRO A 46 -3.87 -4.48 -19.64
N ILE A 47 -2.97 -5.30 -20.17
CA ILE A 47 -1.80 -5.80 -19.42
C ILE A 47 -0.73 -4.72 -19.29
N THR A 48 -0.58 -3.87 -20.32
CA THR A 48 0.40 -2.79 -20.31
C THR A 48 -0.26 -1.42 -20.21
N LEU A 49 0.49 -0.45 -19.69
CA LEU A 49 0.06 0.94 -19.71
C LEU A 49 -0.24 1.42 -21.13
N LYS A 50 0.50 0.96 -22.14
CA LYS A 50 0.27 1.35 -23.53
C LYS A 50 -1.09 0.84 -24.02
N ASP A 51 -1.43 -0.40 -23.70
CA ASP A 51 -2.73 -0.98 -24.05
C ASP A 51 -3.86 -0.25 -23.33
N ALA A 52 -3.68 0.08 -22.05
CA ALA A 52 -4.65 0.85 -21.27
C ALA A 52 -4.88 2.25 -21.87
N MET A 53 -3.82 2.87 -22.39
CA MET A 53 -3.89 4.18 -23.04
C MET A 53 -4.47 4.13 -24.46
N ALA A 54 -4.44 2.96 -25.11
CA ALA A 54 -5.07 2.70 -26.40
C ALA A 54 -6.51 2.18 -26.27
N SER A 55 -6.93 1.78 -25.07
CA SER A 55 -8.29 1.30 -24.78
C SER A 55 -9.34 2.41 -24.87
N LEU A 56 -10.58 2.02 -25.16
CA LEU A 56 -11.75 2.91 -25.12
C LEU A 56 -11.93 3.56 -23.74
N GLU A 57 -11.49 2.87 -22.70
CA GLU A 57 -11.61 3.27 -21.29
C GLU A 57 -10.42 4.11 -20.79
N VAL A 58 -9.60 4.65 -21.70
CA VAL A 58 -8.38 5.43 -21.36
C VAL A 58 -8.60 6.52 -20.30
N LYS A 59 -9.79 7.15 -20.25
CA LYS A 59 -10.11 8.15 -19.24
C LYS A 59 -10.14 7.55 -17.84
N GLN A 60 -10.80 6.41 -17.68
CA GLN A 60 -10.91 5.71 -16.40
C GLN A 60 -9.53 5.20 -15.96
N TRP A 61 -8.75 4.64 -16.88
CA TRP A 61 -7.37 4.22 -16.57
C TRP A 61 -6.49 5.38 -16.10
N LYS A 62 -6.59 6.55 -16.74
CA LYS A 62 -5.86 7.75 -16.30
C LYS A 62 -6.29 8.23 -14.93
N GLU A 63 -7.58 8.26 -14.66
CA GLU A 63 -8.12 8.65 -13.35
C GLU A 63 -7.69 7.67 -12.27
N ALA A 64 -7.74 6.37 -12.54
CA ALA A 64 -7.30 5.33 -11.60
C ALA A 64 -5.80 5.47 -11.28
N VAL A 65 -4.94 5.61 -12.30
CA VAL A 65 -3.49 5.80 -12.09
C VAL A 65 -3.22 7.08 -11.29
N LYS A 66 -3.95 8.16 -11.58
CA LYS A 66 -3.81 9.41 -10.84
C LYS A 66 -4.26 9.24 -9.38
N SER A 67 -5.41 8.61 -9.14
CA SER A 67 -5.92 8.36 -7.79
C SER A 67 -4.95 7.53 -6.95
N GLU A 68 -4.33 6.51 -7.54
CA GLU A 68 -3.31 5.71 -6.87
C GLU A 68 -2.11 6.59 -6.48
N MET A 69 -1.59 7.38 -7.43
CA MET A 69 -0.46 8.29 -7.17
C MET A 69 -0.80 9.32 -6.08
N ASP A 70 -1.99 9.91 -6.13
CA ASP A 70 -2.49 10.88 -5.14
C ASP A 70 -2.65 10.23 -3.76
N SER A 71 -2.76 8.90 -3.65
CA SER A 71 -2.78 8.18 -2.37
C SER A 71 -1.39 7.80 -1.85
N ILE A 72 -0.42 7.55 -2.74
CA ILE A 72 0.94 7.11 -2.37
C ILE A 72 1.81 8.28 -1.94
N VAL A 73 1.78 9.38 -2.70
CA VAL A 73 2.64 10.55 -2.48
C VAL A 73 2.50 11.15 -1.07
N PRO A 74 1.28 11.45 -0.56
CA PRO A 74 1.14 12.09 0.76
C PRO A 74 1.54 11.16 1.91
N ASN A 75 1.39 9.85 1.74
CA ASN A 75 1.70 8.87 2.78
C ASN A 75 3.19 8.53 2.85
N GLY A 76 4.01 9.00 1.91
CA GLY A 76 5.45 8.71 1.86
C GLY A 76 5.76 7.21 1.81
N THR A 77 4.80 6.37 1.40
CA THR A 77 4.92 4.90 1.47
C THR A 77 5.99 4.38 0.50
N TRP A 78 6.14 5.06 -0.65
CA TRP A 78 7.13 4.73 -1.66
C TRP A 78 7.93 5.98 -2.04
N VAL A 79 9.25 5.88 -1.97
CA VAL A 79 10.18 6.90 -2.46
C VAL A 79 10.94 6.31 -3.64
N LEU A 80 10.97 7.05 -4.76
CA LEU A 80 11.82 6.69 -5.88
C LEU A 80 13.28 6.98 -5.51
N VAL A 81 14.12 5.96 -5.59
CA VAL A 81 15.56 6.05 -5.32
C VAL A 81 16.28 5.43 -6.51
N ASP A 82 17.43 6.00 -6.88
CA ASP A 82 18.30 5.41 -7.90
C ASP A 82 18.74 4.00 -7.46
N LEU A 83 18.91 3.10 -8.43
CA LEU A 83 19.35 1.74 -8.15
C LEU A 83 20.74 1.77 -7.50
N PRO A 84 20.89 1.37 -6.22
CA PRO A 84 22.19 1.39 -5.57
C PRO A 84 23.13 0.36 -6.20
N LEU A 85 24.43 0.69 -6.20
CA LEU A 85 25.47 -0.17 -6.76
C LEU A 85 25.44 -1.56 -6.11
N GLY A 86 25.39 -2.60 -6.95
CA GLY A 86 25.35 -4.00 -6.50
C GLY A 86 23.96 -4.53 -6.17
N CYS A 87 22.90 -3.72 -6.29
CA CYS A 87 21.52 -4.19 -6.19
C CYS A 87 20.91 -4.47 -7.57
N THR A 88 20.02 -5.47 -7.64
CA THR A 88 19.19 -5.74 -8.81
C THR A 88 17.83 -5.10 -8.62
N THR A 89 17.28 -4.49 -9.68
CA THR A 89 15.89 -4.04 -9.67
C THR A 89 14.95 -5.23 -9.50
N ILE A 90 13.79 -4.98 -8.90
CA ILE A 90 12.68 -5.92 -8.99
C ILE A 90 12.23 -5.86 -10.46
N GLY A 91 12.44 -6.95 -11.19
CA GLY A 91 12.00 -7.03 -12.59
C GLY A 91 10.49 -6.90 -12.71
N CYS A 92 10.02 -6.28 -13.78
CA CYS A 92 8.63 -6.42 -14.22
C CYS A 92 8.46 -7.83 -14.81
N LYS A 93 7.36 -8.49 -14.49
CA LYS A 93 7.01 -9.79 -15.03
C LYS A 93 6.11 -9.65 -16.25
#